data_AF-A0A7Z9V630-F1
#
_entry.id   AF-A0A7Z9V630-F1
#
_cell.length_a   1.000
_cell.length_b   1.000
_cell.length_c   1.000
_cell.angle_alpha   90.00
_cell.angle_beta   90.00
_cell.angle_gamma   90.00
#
_symmetry.space_group_name_H-M   'P 1'
#
loop_
_entity.id
_entity.type
_entity.pdbx_description
1 polymer ?
#
loop_
_entity_poly.entity_id
_entity_poly.type
_entity_poly.pdbx_seq_one_letter_code
_entity_poly.pdbx_strand_id
1 'polypeptide(L)'
;MSVVHVADFESGNLSGWKEQQFQGKTNYMIVRHDGRTALIATSSASASGLYKDIRIDLEKTPYLNWSWKAENTLTGLNEFTKAGDDYCARVYVIFKHTFFWMTRSVTYVWSSNQPVETSWPNAYTGNAMTVAVQSGNTNVGRWVSQKRHVAADYRRLFGKRVRVADSIALMTDTDNSGQSATAYYGNIFFSSE
;
A
#
# COMPACT_ATOMS: atom_id res chain seq x y z
N MET A 1 6.98 24.42 -2.95
CA MET A 1 7.33 22.98 -2.83
C MET A 1 6.55 22.24 -3.90
N SER A 2 7.18 21.32 -4.63
CA SER A 2 6.49 20.57 -5.69
C SER A 2 5.74 19.39 -5.07
N VAL A 3 4.44 19.26 -5.39
CA VAL A 3 3.58 18.17 -4.92
C VAL A 3 2.84 17.56 -6.10
N VAL A 4 2.75 16.23 -6.12
CA VAL A 4 1.92 15.47 -7.06
C VAL A 4 0.88 14.69 -6.27
N HIS A 5 -0.39 15.11 -6.38
CA HIS A 5 -1.50 14.43 -5.72
C HIS A 5 -1.88 13.15 -6.46
N VAL A 6 -1.90 12.03 -5.74
CA VAL A 6 -2.29 10.70 -6.27
C VAL A 6 -3.75 10.43 -5.94
N ALA A 7 -4.11 10.59 -4.67
CA ALA A 7 -5.47 10.50 -4.16
C ALA A 7 -5.83 11.72 -3.32
N ASP A 8 -7.02 12.24 -3.61
CA ASP A 8 -7.71 13.26 -2.82
C ASP A 8 -9.07 12.69 -2.42
N PHE A 9 -9.04 11.80 -1.42
CA PHE A 9 -10.26 11.20 -0.89
C PHE A 9 -11.09 12.21 -0.10
N GLU A 10 -10.45 13.27 0.41
CA GLU A 10 -11.13 14.34 1.14
C GLU A 10 -12.22 15.03 0.29
N SER A 11 -11.99 15.19 -1.02
CA SER A 11 -12.99 15.72 -1.96
C SER A 11 -14.01 14.70 -2.45
N GLY A 12 -13.99 13.46 -1.95
CA GLY A 12 -14.91 12.41 -2.40
C GLY A 12 -14.49 11.72 -3.70
N ASN A 13 -13.25 11.92 -4.15
CA ASN A 13 -12.84 11.60 -5.51
C ASN A 13 -12.10 10.27 -5.63
N LEU A 14 -12.67 9.33 -6.38
CA LEU A 14 -12.03 8.06 -6.80
C LEU A 14 -11.67 8.02 -8.29
N SER A 15 -11.71 9.16 -8.99
CA SER A 15 -11.45 9.22 -10.42
C SER A 15 -10.03 8.74 -10.77
N GLY A 16 -9.98 7.88 -11.79
CA GLY A 16 -8.73 7.26 -12.27
C GLY A 16 -8.28 6.03 -11.49
N TRP A 17 -8.94 5.69 -10.38
CA TRP A 17 -8.73 4.40 -9.71
C TRP A 17 -9.52 3.30 -10.42
N LYS A 18 -8.89 2.13 -10.57
CA LYS A 18 -9.46 0.93 -11.17
C LYS A 18 -9.33 -0.22 -10.19
N GLU A 19 -10.32 -1.12 -10.18
CA GLU A 19 -10.27 -2.32 -9.36
C GLU A 19 -9.58 -3.46 -10.13
N GLN A 20 -8.69 -4.18 -9.45
CA GLN A 20 -8.16 -5.46 -9.88
C GLN A 20 -8.56 -6.52 -8.86
N GLN A 21 -9.31 -7.52 -9.31
CA GLN A 21 -9.75 -8.63 -8.49
C GLN A 21 -8.79 -9.82 -8.63
N PHE A 22 -8.51 -10.50 -7.51
CA PHE A 22 -7.75 -11.76 -7.46
C PHE A 22 -8.60 -12.89 -6.88
N GLN A 23 -9.23 -12.67 -5.72
CA GLN A 23 -10.15 -13.62 -5.08
C GLN A 23 -11.24 -12.87 -4.30
N GLY A 24 -12.53 -13.08 -4.59
CA GLY A 24 -13.58 -12.30 -3.92
C GLY A 24 -13.42 -10.78 -4.14
N LYS A 25 -14.13 -9.94 -3.38
CA LYS A 25 -14.00 -8.48 -3.50
C LYS A 25 -13.84 -7.83 -2.13
N THR A 26 -12.82 -6.98 -2.01
CA THR A 26 -12.71 -6.00 -0.94
C THR A 26 -13.67 -4.86 -1.24
N ASN A 27 -14.50 -4.47 -0.27
CA ASN A 27 -15.44 -3.37 -0.44
C ASN A 27 -14.73 -2.04 -0.21
N TYR A 28 -14.69 -1.19 -1.24
CA TYR A 28 -14.09 0.13 -1.20
C TYR A 28 -15.16 1.22 -1.29
N MET A 29 -15.18 2.14 -0.32
CA MET A 29 -16.13 3.26 -0.30
C MET A 29 -15.49 4.54 0.21
N ILE A 30 -15.94 5.70 -0.27
CA ILE A 30 -15.62 6.96 0.40
C ILE A 30 -16.62 7.20 1.53
N VAL A 31 -16.10 7.43 2.73
CA VAL A 31 -16.90 7.66 3.94
C VAL A 31 -16.35 8.84 4.74
N ARG A 32 -17.20 9.44 5.57
CA ARG A 32 -16.76 10.36 6.63
C ARG A 32 -16.52 9.56 7.90
N HIS A 33 -15.29 9.52 8.38
CA HIS A 33 -14.85 8.79 9.58
C HIS A 33 -13.89 9.65 10.40
N ASP A 34 -14.00 9.64 11.72
CA ASP A 34 -13.15 10.45 12.64
C ASP A 34 -13.02 11.93 12.23
N GLY A 35 -14.12 12.54 11.76
CA GLY A 35 -14.16 13.94 11.35
C GLY A 35 -13.49 14.26 10.00
N ARG A 36 -12.98 13.27 9.27
CA ARG A 36 -12.39 13.43 7.91
C ARG A 36 -13.06 12.52 6.89
N THR A 37 -12.93 12.85 5.62
CA THR A 37 -13.37 11.95 4.53
C THR A 37 -12.20 11.07 4.12
N ALA A 38 -12.43 9.76 3.99
CA ALA A 38 -11.41 8.75 3.70
C ALA A 38 -11.97 7.62 2.84
N LEU A 39 -11.08 6.87 2.20
CA LEU A 39 -11.42 5.61 1.55
C LEU A 39 -11.41 4.49 2.59
N ILE A 40 -12.56 3.90 2.90
CA ILE A 40 -12.63 2.65 3.67
C ILE A 40 -12.44 1.45 2.73
N ALA A 41 -11.71 0.44 3.21
CA ALA A 41 -11.55 -0.86 2.59
C ALA A 41 -11.92 -1.94 3.62
N THR A 42 -12.93 -2.77 3.30
CA THR A 42 -13.36 -3.89 4.14
C THR A 42 -13.19 -5.19 3.38
N SER A 43 -12.34 -6.08 3.90
CA SER A 43 -12.05 -7.39 3.33
C SER A 43 -12.54 -8.51 4.25
N SER A 44 -13.03 -9.59 3.66
CA SER A 44 -13.43 -10.84 4.33
C SER A 44 -13.19 -12.00 3.37
N ALA A 45 -12.22 -12.86 3.67
CA ALA A 45 -11.74 -13.92 2.77
C ALA A 45 -11.53 -13.47 1.30
N SER A 46 -11.01 -12.25 1.09
CA SER A 46 -10.94 -11.60 -0.22
C SER A 46 -9.62 -10.88 -0.48
N ALA A 47 -9.30 -10.72 -1.76
CA ALA A 47 -8.20 -9.97 -2.33
C ALA A 47 -8.69 -9.27 -3.60
N SER A 48 -8.99 -7.97 -3.47
CA SER A 48 -9.02 -7.04 -4.60
C SER A 48 -8.31 -5.75 -4.23
N GLY A 49 -7.62 -5.16 -5.19
CA GLY A 49 -6.87 -3.90 -5.02
C GLY A 49 -7.45 -2.78 -5.87
N LEU A 50 -7.33 -1.54 -5.39
CA LEU A 50 -7.52 -0.35 -6.22
C LEU A 50 -6.17 0.14 -6.71
N TYR A 51 -6.01 0.39 -8.01
CA TYR A 51 -4.79 0.96 -8.56
C TYR A 51 -5.07 2.17 -9.45
N LYS A 52 -4.07 3.06 -9.53
CA LYS A 52 -4.08 4.24 -10.39
C LYS A 52 -2.77 4.34 -11.13
N ASP A 53 -2.86 4.40 -12.46
CA ASP A 53 -1.71 4.68 -13.32
C ASP A 53 -1.34 6.16 -13.21
N ILE A 54 -0.12 6.44 -12.78
CA ILE A 54 0.40 7.80 -12.62
C ILE A 54 1.93 7.78 -12.69
N ARG A 55 2.51 8.62 -13.56
CA ARG A 55 3.96 8.75 -13.68
C ARG A 55 4.47 9.80 -12.69
N ILE A 56 5.30 9.38 -11.73
CA ILE A 56 5.94 10.25 -10.75
C ILE A 56 7.44 10.35 -11.04
N ASP A 57 7.97 11.56 -11.22
CA ASP A 57 9.42 11.78 -11.35
C ASP A 57 10.06 11.81 -9.96
N LEU A 58 10.73 10.72 -9.59
CA LEU A 58 11.35 10.51 -8.28
C LEU A 58 12.64 11.33 -8.10
N GLU A 59 13.15 11.99 -9.14
CA GLU A 59 14.23 12.98 -8.98
C GLU A 59 13.67 14.34 -8.51
N LYS A 60 12.37 14.59 -8.71
CA LYS A 60 11.70 15.84 -8.33
C LYS A 60 10.86 15.72 -7.07
N THR A 61 10.12 14.62 -6.95
CA THR A 61 9.22 14.36 -5.82
C THR A 61 9.41 12.93 -5.31
N PRO A 62 10.53 12.63 -4.60
CA PRO A 62 10.85 11.27 -4.17
C PRO A 62 10.04 10.77 -2.97
N TYR A 63 9.40 11.65 -2.21
CA TYR A 63 8.75 11.30 -0.96
C TYR A 63 7.29 10.95 -1.20
N LEU A 64 6.93 9.69 -1.00
CA LEU A 64 5.53 9.26 -0.90
C LEU A 64 5.02 9.57 0.51
N ASN A 65 3.88 10.25 0.59
CA ASN A 65 3.20 10.60 1.83
C ASN A 65 1.79 10.06 1.79
N TRP A 66 1.36 9.44 2.90
CA TRP A 66 -0.02 9.01 3.09
C TRP A 66 -0.36 8.92 4.57
N SER A 67 -1.64 8.77 4.87
CA SER A 67 -2.09 8.35 6.19
C SER A 67 -3.05 7.19 6.07
N TRP A 68 -3.08 6.35 7.09
CA TRP A 68 -4.01 5.24 7.17
C TRP A 68 -4.41 4.93 8.60
N LYS A 69 -5.44 4.13 8.76
CA LYS A 69 -5.89 3.59 10.04
C LYS A 69 -6.36 2.16 9.81
N ALA A 70 -5.89 1.21 10.60
CA ALA A 70 -6.44 -0.15 10.64
C ALA A 70 -7.33 -0.30 11.87
N GLU A 71 -8.51 -0.89 11.73
CA GLU A 71 -9.40 -1.21 12.86
C GLU A 71 -9.04 -2.52 13.56
N ASN A 72 -8.33 -3.39 12.85
CA ASN A 72 -7.79 -4.63 13.39
C ASN A 72 -6.55 -5.07 12.60
N THR A 73 -5.72 -5.90 13.22
CA THR A 73 -4.69 -6.68 12.53
C THR A 73 -5.17 -8.11 12.29
N LEU A 74 -4.37 -8.87 11.56
CA LEU A 74 -4.58 -10.29 11.32
C LEU A 74 -3.69 -11.09 12.28
N THR A 75 -4.11 -12.32 12.61
CA THR A 75 -3.43 -13.12 13.63
C THR A 75 -2.89 -14.43 13.06
N GLY A 76 -1.83 -14.96 13.67
CA GLY A 76 -1.26 -16.27 13.30
C GLY A 76 -0.59 -16.35 11.93
N LEU A 77 -0.30 -15.21 11.29
CA LEU A 77 0.28 -15.17 9.94
C LEU A 77 1.80 -15.27 9.96
N ASN A 78 2.33 -16.13 9.08
CA ASN A 78 3.73 -16.07 8.66
C ASN A 78 3.84 -15.32 7.33
N GLU A 79 4.04 -14.01 7.40
CA GLU A 79 4.10 -13.06 6.28
C GLU A 79 5.29 -13.28 5.31
N PHE A 80 6.18 -14.23 5.62
CA PHE A 80 7.22 -14.70 4.70
C PHE A 80 6.77 -15.86 3.79
N THR A 81 5.53 -16.32 3.94
CA THR A 81 4.97 -17.44 3.18
C THR A 81 3.72 -17.01 2.42
N LYS A 82 3.38 -17.72 1.33
CA LYS A 82 2.17 -17.42 0.56
C LYS A 82 0.90 -17.51 1.43
N ALA A 83 0.83 -18.50 2.31
CA ALA A 83 -0.33 -18.69 3.18
C ALA A 83 -0.49 -17.57 4.25
N GLY A 84 0.53 -16.76 4.48
CA GLY A 84 0.49 -15.65 5.42
C GLY A 84 0.66 -14.27 4.79
N ASP A 85 0.67 -14.16 3.45
CA ASP A 85 0.78 -12.88 2.75
C ASP A 85 -0.61 -12.22 2.67
N ASP A 86 -1.20 -11.91 3.83
CA ASP A 86 -2.39 -11.07 4.01
C ASP A 86 -2.05 -9.91 4.94
N TYR A 87 -2.58 -8.71 4.67
CA TYR A 87 -2.29 -7.54 5.50
C TYR A 87 -3.51 -6.65 5.59
N CYS A 88 -3.74 -6.11 6.79
CA CYS A 88 -4.86 -5.22 7.04
C CYS A 88 -4.81 -3.93 6.19
N ALA A 89 -3.62 -3.48 5.79
CA ALA A 89 -3.45 -2.38 4.85
C ALA A 89 -2.12 -2.46 4.09
N ARG A 90 -2.16 -2.15 2.79
CA ARG A 90 -0.99 -2.09 1.91
C ARG A 90 -1.05 -0.89 0.96
N VAL A 91 0.10 -0.29 0.70
CA VAL A 91 0.32 0.69 -0.38
C VAL A 91 1.44 0.20 -1.29
N TYR A 92 1.17 0.08 -2.58
CA TYR A 92 2.13 -0.35 -3.60
C TYR A 92 2.66 0.84 -4.37
N VAL A 93 3.96 0.83 -4.65
CA VAL A 93 4.57 1.63 -5.71
C VAL A 93 5.07 0.67 -6.79
N ILE A 94 4.56 0.85 -8.01
CA ILE A 94 4.83 -0.06 -9.13
C ILE A 94 5.74 0.62 -10.14
N PHE A 95 6.76 -0.11 -10.59
CA PHE A 95 7.79 0.32 -11.53
C PHE A 95 7.72 -0.58 -12.75
N LYS A 96 7.09 -0.07 -13.82
CA LYS A 96 6.87 -0.83 -15.05
C LYS A 96 8.17 -0.87 -15.85
N HIS A 97 8.46 -2.03 -16.42
CA HIS A 97 9.57 -2.23 -17.35
C HIS A 97 9.01 -2.55 -18.74
N THR A 98 9.84 -2.40 -19.78
CA THR A 98 9.47 -2.71 -21.19
C THR A 98 8.82 -4.08 -21.32
N PHE A 99 9.33 -5.04 -20.56
CA PHE A 99 8.76 -6.37 -20.48
C PHE A 99 8.04 -6.55 -19.16
N PHE A 100 6.75 -6.91 -19.21
CA PHE A 100 5.87 -6.92 -18.04
C PHE A 100 6.35 -7.85 -16.92
N TRP A 101 7.01 -8.97 -17.27
CA TRP A 101 7.57 -9.92 -16.29
C TRP A 101 8.74 -9.35 -15.50
N MET A 102 9.31 -8.21 -15.90
CA MET A 102 10.34 -7.49 -15.17
C MET A 102 9.78 -6.36 -14.30
N THR A 103 8.45 -6.14 -14.30
CA THR A 103 7.81 -5.15 -13.42
C THR A 103 8.17 -5.43 -11.98
N ARG A 104 8.54 -4.37 -11.25
CA ARG A 104 8.88 -4.45 -9.83
C ARG A 104 7.93 -3.63 -9.01
N SER A 105 7.84 -3.95 -7.73
CA SER A 105 7.08 -3.14 -6.78
C SER A 105 7.75 -3.09 -5.41
N VAL A 106 7.56 -1.95 -4.75
CA VAL A 106 7.76 -1.82 -3.30
C VAL A 106 6.36 -1.75 -2.68
N THR A 107 6.10 -2.61 -1.70
CA THR A 107 4.83 -2.65 -0.98
C THR A 107 5.06 -2.26 0.47
N TYR A 108 4.46 -1.16 0.90
CA TYR A 108 4.48 -0.72 2.29
C TYR A 108 3.27 -1.29 3.01
N VAL A 109 3.48 -1.98 4.12
CA VAL A 109 2.42 -2.73 4.82
C VAL A 109 2.28 -2.31 6.27
N TRP A 110 1.05 -2.42 6.78
CA TRP A 110 0.80 -2.60 8.20
C TRP A 110 0.90 -4.09 8.51
N SER A 111 2.08 -4.49 8.98
CA SER A 111 2.40 -5.87 9.31
C SER A 111 1.65 -6.34 10.56
N SER A 112 1.31 -7.61 10.60
CA SER A 112 0.75 -8.27 11.77
C SER A 112 1.83 -8.52 12.82
N ASN A 113 3.05 -8.91 12.40
CA ASN A 113 4.06 -9.49 13.30
C ASN A 113 5.51 -9.04 13.06
N GLN A 114 5.86 -8.47 11.90
CA GLN A 114 7.24 -8.05 11.60
C GLN A 114 7.55 -6.70 12.22
N PRO A 115 8.75 -6.50 12.80
CA PRO A 115 9.17 -5.19 13.29
C PRO A 115 9.12 -4.12 12.18
N VAL A 116 8.77 -2.89 12.54
CA VAL A 116 8.85 -1.74 11.63
C VAL A 116 10.28 -1.62 11.06
N GLU A 117 10.38 -1.21 9.80
CA GLU A 117 11.59 -1.19 8.95
C GLU A 117 12.09 -2.55 8.47
N THR A 118 11.49 -3.67 8.88
CA THR A 118 11.79 -4.98 8.29
C THR A 118 11.34 -5.00 6.83
N SER A 119 12.15 -5.60 5.97
CA SER A 119 11.81 -5.79 4.55
C SER A 119 12.15 -7.19 4.06
N TRP A 120 11.30 -7.75 3.20
CA TRP A 120 11.43 -9.11 2.69
C TRP A 120 10.88 -9.24 1.26
N PRO A 121 11.30 -10.25 0.49
CA PRO A 121 10.70 -10.55 -0.81
C PRO A 121 9.24 -10.95 -0.66
N ASN A 122 8.37 -10.53 -1.60
CA ASN A 122 7.00 -11.01 -1.63
C ASN A 122 6.94 -12.53 -1.89
N ALA A 123 6.02 -13.23 -1.21
CA ALA A 123 5.94 -14.68 -1.27
C ALA A 123 5.53 -15.25 -2.65
N TYR A 124 4.95 -14.43 -3.54
CA TYR A 124 4.51 -14.84 -4.87
C TYR A 124 5.51 -14.52 -5.98
N THR A 125 6.40 -13.54 -5.78
CA THR A 125 7.33 -13.10 -6.82
C THR A 125 8.60 -12.49 -6.24
N GLY A 126 9.75 -12.84 -6.83
CA GLY A 126 11.04 -12.22 -6.51
C GLY A 126 11.21 -10.78 -7.03
N ASN A 127 10.23 -10.26 -7.79
CA ASN A 127 10.28 -8.90 -8.31
C ASN A 127 9.59 -7.86 -7.40
N ALA A 128 8.99 -8.29 -6.29
CA ALA A 128 8.34 -7.41 -5.33
C ALA A 128 9.01 -7.52 -3.97
N MET A 129 9.13 -6.37 -3.29
CA MET A 129 9.68 -6.27 -1.95
C MET A 129 8.65 -5.63 -1.04
N THR A 130 8.41 -6.28 0.10
CA THR A 130 7.54 -5.80 1.16
C THR A 130 8.36 -5.08 2.23
N VAL A 131 7.81 -4.00 2.80
CA VAL A 131 8.41 -3.22 3.88
C VAL A 131 7.37 -2.94 4.95
N ALA A 132 7.61 -3.39 6.18
CA ALA A 132 6.77 -3.05 7.32
C ALA A 132 7.02 -1.59 7.72
N VAL A 133 6.03 -0.72 7.56
CA VAL A 133 6.10 0.69 8.00
C VAL A 133 5.19 0.97 9.20
N GLN A 134 4.31 0.02 9.50
CA GLN A 134 3.59 -0.09 10.76
C GLN A 134 3.50 -1.58 11.14
N SER A 135 3.37 -1.88 12.43
CA SER A 135 3.28 -3.26 12.89
C SER A 135 2.40 -3.43 14.13
N GLY A 136 1.67 -4.54 14.16
CA GLY A 136 0.92 -5.00 15.32
C GLY A 136 -0.18 -4.04 15.76
N ASN A 137 -0.59 -4.20 17.03
CA ASN A 137 -1.80 -3.60 17.57
C ASN A 137 -1.62 -2.21 18.21
N THR A 138 -0.37 -1.73 18.36
CA THR A 138 -0.09 -0.52 19.14
C THR A 138 -0.82 0.72 18.62
N ASN A 139 -0.99 0.85 17.31
CA ASN A 139 -1.66 2.00 16.68
C ASN A 139 -3.02 1.67 16.06
N VAL A 140 -3.55 0.47 16.29
CA VAL A 140 -4.89 0.10 15.81
C VAL A 140 -5.93 1.09 16.33
N GLY A 141 -6.91 1.43 15.48
CA GLY A 141 -7.93 2.43 15.78
C GLY A 141 -7.46 3.89 15.65
N ARG A 142 -6.17 4.14 15.34
CA ARG A 142 -5.59 5.49 15.22
C ARG A 142 -5.11 5.77 13.80
N TRP A 143 -5.25 7.02 13.39
CA TRP A 143 -4.64 7.52 12.16
C TRP A 143 -3.12 7.64 12.35
N VAL A 144 -2.37 7.03 11.45
CA VAL A 144 -0.91 7.11 11.39
C VAL A 144 -0.51 7.70 10.05
N SER A 145 0.37 8.68 10.06
CA SER A 145 0.97 9.25 8.85
C SER A 145 2.28 8.56 8.54
N GLN A 146 2.54 8.35 7.26
CA GLN A 146 3.72 7.69 6.73
C GLN A 146 4.38 8.58 5.68
N LYS A 147 5.71 8.53 5.66
CA LYS A 147 6.53 9.24 4.68
C LYS A 147 7.71 8.39 4.29
N ARG A 148 7.84 8.07 3.00
CA ARG A 148 8.92 7.20 2.48
C ARG A 148 9.62 7.84 1.30
N HIS A 149 10.96 7.85 1.36
CA HIS A 149 11.76 8.20 0.20
C HIS A 149 11.83 7.01 -0.77
N VAL A 150 10.91 6.97 -1.73
CA VAL A 150 10.68 5.82 -2.60
C VAL A 150 11.91 5.45 -3.43
N ALA A 151 12.62 6.45 -3.99
CA ALA A 151 13.82 6.17 -4.79
C ALA A 151 14.96 5.54 -3.95
N ALA A 152 15.05 5.92 -2.67
CA ALA A 152 16.05 5.39 -1.75
C ALA A 152 15.68 3.96 -1.30
N ASP A 153 14.41 3.71 -1.01
CA ASP A 153 13.91 2.36 -0.72
C ASP A 153 14.13 1.44 -1.92
N TYR A 154 13.78 1.85 -3.14
CA TYR A 154 14.03 1.06 -4.35
C TYR A 154 15.51 0.70 -4.50
N ARG A 155 16.41 1.67 -4.28
CA ARG A 155 17.86 1.42 -4.35
C ARG A 155 18.34 0.44 -3.30
N ARG A 156 17.87 0.58 -2.05
CA ARG A 156 18.22 -0.31 -0.94
C ARG A 156 17.74 -1.74 -1.20
N LEU A 157 16.52 -1.90 -1.71
CA LEU A 157 15.86 -3.19 -1.88
C LEU A 157 16.30 -3.94 -3.13
N PHE A 158 16.57 -3.23 -4.23
CA PHE A 158 16.87 -3.84 -5.53
C PHE A 158 18.30 -3.60 -6.05
N GLY A 159 19.12 -2.85 -5.32
CA GLY A 159 20.49 -2.51 -5.72
C GLY A 159 20.57 -1.66 -7.01
N LYS A 160 19.47 -1.05 -7.44
CA LYS A 160 19.34 -0.35 -8.73
C LYS A 160 18.75 1.04 -8.53
N ARG A 161 18.99 1.95 -9.47
CA ARG A 161 18.33 3.26 -9.49
C ARG A 161 17.02 3.17 -10.26
N VAL A 162 16.07 4.01 -9.90
CA VAL A 162 14.83 4.22 -10.62
C VAL A 162 14.50 5.70 -10.64
N ARG A 163 13.97 6.18 -11.77
CA ARG A 163 13.59 7.57 -11.96
C ARG A 163 12.08 7.78 -11.88
N VAL A 164 11.30 6.80 -12.30
CA VAL A 164 9.85 6.94 -12.42
C VAL A 164 9.14 5.83 -11.65
N ALA A 165 8.16 6.18 -10.83
CA ALA A 165 7.09 5.26 -10.43
C ALA A 165 5.92 5.41 -11.40
N ASP A 166 5.32 4.29 -11.83
CA ASP A 166 4.34 4.27 -12.93
C ASP A 166 2.89 4.06 -12.47
N SER A 167 2.70 3.49 -11.29
CA SER A 167 1.37 3.29 -10.69
C SER A 167 1.46 3.23 -9.17
N ILE A 168 0.36 3.58 -8.51
CA ILE A 168 0.13 3.38 -7.07
C ILE A 168 -1.06 2.45 -6.90
N ALA A 169 -1.00 1.53 -5.93
CA ALA A 169 -2.13 0.68 -5.59
C ALA A 169 -2.37 0.61 -4.07
N LEU A 170 -3.60 0.33 -3.68
CA LEU A 170 -4.06 0.13 -2.32
C LEU A 170 -4.70 -1.25 -2.23
N MET A 171 -4.46 -1.94 -1.13
CA MET A 171 -5.06 -3.24 -0.89
C MET A 171 -5.22 -3.51 0.58
N THR A 172 -6.42 -3.95 0.95
CA THR A 172 -6.69 -4.65 2.20
C THR A 172 -7.19 -6.02 1.81
N ASP A 173 -6.50 -7.06 2.25
CA ASP A 173 -6.73 -8.41 1.80
C ASP A 173 -6.60 -9.45 2.90
N THR A 174 -7.38 -10.50 2.75
CA THR A 174 -7.59 -11.56 3.73
C THR A 174 -7.88 -12.92 3.08
N ASP A 175 -7.51 -13.12 1.82
CA ASP A 175 -7.83 -14.35 1.06
C ASP A 175 -7.00 -15.55 1.52
N ASN A 176 -5.77 -15.35 1.99
CA ASN A 176 -4.89 -16.46 2.40
C ASN A 176 -5.23 -16.98 3.80
N SER A 177 -5.61 -16.09 4.70
CA SER A 177 -5.96 -16.36 6.10
C SER A 177 -7.44 -16.66 6.31
N GLY A 178 -8.30 -16.24 5.37
CA GLY A 178 -9.76 -16.31 5.50
C GLY A 178 -10.33 -15.39 6.59
N GLN A 179 -9.51 -14.52 7.18
CA GLN A 179 -9.92 -13.58 8.22
C GLN A 179 -10.62 -12.34 7.61
N SER A 180 -10.85 -11.32 8.42
CA SER A 180 -11.42 -10.05 8.01
C SER A 180 -10.57 -8.88 8.48
N ALA A 181 -10.51 -7.82 7.67
CA ALA A 181 -9.80 -6.60 8.00
C ALA A 181 -10.58 -5.37 7.52
N THR A 182 -10.55 -4.32 8.32
CA THR A 182 -11.01 -2.99 7.91
C THR A 182 -9.87 -1.98 8.04
N ALA A 183 -9.64 -1.23 6.98
CA ALA A 183 -8.70 -0.12 6.97
C ALA A 183 -9.28 1.12 6.29
N TYR A 184 -8.72 2.26 6.64
CA TYR A 184 -9.02 3.55 6.06
C TYR A 184 -7.74 4.12 5.47
N TYR A 185 -7.84 4.68 4.27
CA TYR A 185 -6.77 5.37 3.57
C TYR A 185 -7.14 6.85 3.46
N GLY A 186 -6.22 7.71 3.88
CA GLY A 186 -6.30 9.15 3.68
C GLY A 186 -5.65 9.56 2.36
N ASN A 187 -5.50 10.87 2.15
CA ASN A 187 -4.89 11.42 0.94
C ASN A 187 -3.47 10.87 0.71
N ILE A 188 -3.12 10.72 -0.57
CA ILE A 188 -1.83 10.17 -1.01
C ILE A 188 -1.20 11.16 -1.98
N PHE A 189 0.05 11.50 -1.75
CA PHE A 189 0.77 12.44 -2.61
C PHE A 189 2.27 12.22 -2.55
N PHE A 190 2.95 12.68 -3.61
CA PHE A 190 4.40 12.77 -3.64
C PHE A 190 4.86 14.21 -3.43
N SER A 191 5.96 14.43 -2.70
CA SER A 191 6.55 15.74 -2.43
C SER A 191 8.06 15.77 -2.69
N SER A 192 8.60 16.97 -2.87
CA SER A 192 10.05 17.21 -2.98
C SER A 192 10.79 17.03 -1.66
N GLU A 193 10.10 17.18 -0.52
CA GLU A 193 10.67 17.08 0.82
C GLU A 193 9.76 16.39 1.81
#